data_AF-A0A959R330-F1
#
_entry.id   AF-A0A959R330-F1
#
_cell.length_a   1.000
_cell.length_b   1.000
_cell.length_c   1.000
_cell.angle_alpha   90.00
_cell.angle_beta   90.00
_cell.angle_gamma   90.00
#
_symmetry.space_group_name_H-M   'P 1'
#
loop_
_entity.id
_entity.type
_entity.pdbx_description
1 polymer ?
#
loop_
_entity_poly.entity_id
_entity_poly.type
_entity_poly.pdbx_seq_one_letter_code
_entity_poly.pdbx_strand_id
1 'polypeptide(L)'
;MELIDTHAHIYDKRFGEDFEEMLGRAAEVGVCTIISPATEPDDFPKLSTLKERYQSVEIALGTHPHSAAKVSDRDLHRLPEIVGECKAIAIGEIGLDYYYDFAPRDRQQNVFRHQLKVAKELDLPAVIHNRESDEDLLRIIEEEQDGSLQFQLHCFSSSSEVLQRALKLGAMISFTGNITFKKSTLDALVAEVPDDRLMIETDSPYMTPVPHRGKRNEPSFVGRVAEKIAEIRNVPTETIAQMTTQNARRFFALPLLILIAICSCSLLRVQAQTPEPTTAIDTVRQRGPFDKLIGIGPHLTSTTFIIDRVTQTSSLSPGLWFTVSPLQPLGFDRLQFDFIYTPARVDIFPDQASDSVIKNKFSTGNDWDTNLVNIHNSYNFLLRFNWNPKSFINFHASFGYTLFYNSYGVDRILATGAGDTSIQRYDELESGIGGGLGLTMNLETPFGIVAPTVELHYSQILGDRKLTLFHGDTYAVTQSRIGIIFYPKISEFLGLQVP
;
A
#
# COMPACT_ATOMS: atom_id res chain seq x y z
N MET A 1 4.99 -10.43 12.84
CA MET A 1 4.58 -11.32 11.73
C MET A 1 3.33 -10.72 11.12
N GLU A 2 3.25 -10.56 9.80
CA GLU A 2 2.06 -10.02 9.14
C GLU A 2 1.19 -11.18 8.64
N LEU A 3 -0.11 -11.14 8.95
CA LEU A 3 -1.05 -12.22 8.70
C LEU A 3 -2.33 -11.68 8.04
N ILE A 4 -2.90 -12.48 7.14
CA ILE A 4 -4.23 -12.26 6.59
C ILE A 4 -5.08 -13.47 6.96
N ASP A 5 -6.21 -13.23 7.61
CA ASP A 5 -7.22 -14.25 7.86
C ASP A 5 -8.17 -14.26 6.66
N THR A 6 -8.04 -15.27 5.78
CA THR A 6 -8.80 -15.29 4.52
C THR A 6 -10.27 -15.65 4.68
N HIS A 7 -10.72 -16.05 5.88
CA HIS A 7 -12.11 -16.43 6.10
C HIS A 7 -12.48 -16.35 7.59
N ALA A 8 -13.28 -15.35 7.97
CA ALA A 8 -13.85 -15.23 9.30
C ALA A 8 -15.21 -14.54 9.32
N HIS A 9 -16.21 -15.15 9.96
CA HIS A 9 -17.56 -14.60 10.15
C HIS A 9 -17.62 -13.65 11.35
N ILE A 10 -16.88 -12.54 11.28
CA ILE A 10 -16.76 -11.59 12.40
C ILE A 10 -18.05 -10.83 12.73
N TYR A 11 -19.01 -10.78 11.79
CA TYR A 11 -20.35 -10.22 12.02
C TYR A 11 -21.27 -11.15 12.83
N ASP A 12 -20.83 -12.36 13.18
CA ASP A 12 -21.60 -13.27 14.01
C ASP A 12 -21.91 -12.65 15.37
N LYS A 13 -23.14 -12.83 15.84
CA LYS A 13 -23.64 -12.31 17.12
C LYS A 13 -22.75 -12.67 18.32
N ARG A 14 -21.98 -13.76 18.25
CA ARG A 14 -21.04 -14.17 19.29
C ARG A 14 -19.95 -13.15 19.55
N PHE A 15 -19.66 -12.24 18.62
CA PHE A 15 -18.71 -11.12 18.78
C PHE A 15 -19.37 -9.81 19.23
N GLY A 16 -20.70 -9.77 19.41
CA GLY A 16 -21.43 -8.52 19.62
C GLY A 16 -21.01 -7.71 20.86
N GLU A 17 -20.51 -8.37 21.90
CA GLU A 17 -20.09 -7.72 23.16
C GLU A 17 -18.64 -7.21 23.13
N ASP A 18 -17.77 -7.79 22.30
CA ASP A 18 -16.32 -7.54 22.33
C ASP A 18 -15.70 -7.35 20.94
N PHE A 19 -16.50 -6.96 19.93
CA PHE A 19 -16.06 -6.88 18.53
C PHE A 19 -14.81 -6.01 18.33
N GLU A 20 -14.78 -4.82 18.92
CA GLU A 20 -13.62 -3.89 18.84
C GLU A 20 -12.38 -4.47 19.54
N GLU A 21 -12.57 -5.12 20.69
CA GLU A 21 -11.48 -5.76 21.42
C GLU A 21 -10.93 -6.96 20.65
N MET A 22 -11.79 -7.72 19.97
CA MET A 22 -11.42 -8.82 19.08
C MET A 22 -10.56 -8.31 17.92
N LEU A 23 -10.93 -7.20 17.28
CA LEU A 23 -10.11 -6.56 16.24
C LEU A 23 -8.77 -6.07 16.81
N GLY A 24 -8.77 -5.49 18.01
CA GLY A 24 -7.55 -5.10 18.72
C GLY A 24 -6.60 -6.27 18.94
N ARG A 25 -7.10 -7.40 19.47
CA ARG A 25 -6.31 -8.63 19.67
C ARG A 25 -5.77 -9.18 18.35
N ALA A 26 -6.55 -9.13 17.26
CA ALA A 26 -6.10 -9.54 15.94
C ALA A 26 -4.93 -8.66 15.45
N ALA A 27 -5.06 -7.34 15.59
CA ALA A 27 -4.02 -6.40 15.20
C ALA A 27 -2.73 -6.56 16.04
N GLU A 28 -2.84 -6.80 17.34
CA GLU A 28 -1.71 -7.02 18.26
C GLU A 28 -0.81 -8.20 17.85
N VAL A 29 -1.42 -9.26 17.30
CA VAL A 29 -0.68 -10.43 16.80
C VAL A 29 -0.26 -10.30 15.32
N GLY A 30 -0.57 -9.16 14.69
CA GLY A 30 -0.16 -8.81 13.34
C GLY A 30 -1.11 -9.25 12.23
N VAL A 31 -2.38 -9.54 12.54
CA VAL A 31 -3.43 -9.71 11.52
C VAL A 31 -3.76 -8.34 10.93
N CYS A 32 -3.36 -8.10 9.69
CA CYS A 32 -3.54 -6.82 9.01
C CYS A 32 -4.85 -6.74 8.23
N THR A 33 -5.38 -7.89 7.78
CA THR A 33 -6.61 -7.97 7.00
C THR A 33 -7.40 -9.21 7.37
N ILE A 34 -8.71 -9.06 7.52
CA ILE A 34 -9.67 -10.13 7.75
C ILE A 34 -10.67 -10.10 6.60
N ILE A 35 -10.85 -11.23 5.93
CA ILE A 35 -11.83 -11.38 4.86
C ILE A 35 -13.07 -12.05 5.46
N SER A 36 -14.19 -11.34 5.44
CA SER A 36 -15.44 -11.76 6.04
C SER A 36 -16.47 -12.08 4.96
N PRO A 37 -16.72 -13.37 4.67
CA PRO A 37 -17.69 -13.78 3.66
C PRO A 37 -19.12 -13.82 4.23
N ALA A 38 -20.10 -13.54 3.37
CA ALA A 38 -21.51 -13.65 3.71
C ALA A 38 -21.99 -15.10 3.70
N THR A 39 -22.92 -15.43 4.60
CA THR A 39 -23.63 -16.73 4.59
C THR A 39 -25.00 -16.64 3.92
N GLU A 40 -25.68 -15.50 4.03
CA GLU A 40 -26.96 -15.26 3.37
C GLU A 40 -27.14 -13.78 3.00
N PRO A 41 -28.03 -13.45 2.05
CA PRO A 41 -28.22 -12.06 1.60
C PRO A 41 -28.57 -11.05 2.71
N ASP A 42 -29.23 -11.50 3.78
CA ASP A 42 -29.57 -10.65 4.93
C ASP A 42 -28.33 -10.15 5.70
N ASP A 43 -27.15 -10.74 5.47
CA ASP A 43 -25.89 -10.31 6.08
C ASP A 43 -25.18 -9.22 5.28
N PHE A 44 -25.56 -8.99 4.02
CA PHE A 44 -24.86 -8.04 3.14
C PHE A 44 -24.80 -6.62 3.73
N PRO A 45 -25.89 -6.04 4.30
CA PRO A 45 -25.82 -4.70 4.89
C PRO A 45 -24.88 -4.63 6.10
N LYS A 46 -24.81 -5.70 6.91
CA LYS A 46 -23.90 -5.76 8.07
C LYS A 46 -22.46 -5.77 7.61
N LEU A 47 -22.13 -6.61 6.62
CA LEU A 47 -20.80 -6.70 6.04
C LEU A 47 -20.36 -5.38 5.38
N SER A 48 -21.24 -4.75 4.61
CA SER A 48 -20.99 -3.43 4.02
C SER A 48 -20.65 -2.40 5.09
N THR A 49 -21.41 -2.39 6.19
CA THR A 49 -21.16 -1.50 7.34
C THR A 49 -19.80 -1.78 7.99
N LEU A 50 -19.42 -3.05 8.14
CA LEU A 50 -18.13 -3.42 8.71
C LEU A 50 -16.97 -2.95 7.82
N LYS A 51 -17.04 -3.20 6.50
CA LYS A 51 -16.03 -2.75 5.54
C LYS A 51 -15.86 -1.22 5.54
N GLU A 52 -16.97 -0.48 5.59
CA GLU A 52 -16.93 0.99 5.64
C GLU A 52 -16.27 1.52 6.93
N ARG A 53 -16.47 0.82 8.05
CA ARG A 53 -16.00 1.25 9.37
C ARG A 53 -14.56 0.84 9.67
N TYR A 54 -14.10 -0.31 9.16
CA TYR A 54 -12.80 -0.88 9.53
C TYR A 54 -11.94 -1.17 8.30
N GLN A 55 -10.83 -0.45 8.16
CA GLN A 55 -9.90 -0.62 7.04
C GLN A 55 -9.23 -2.00 6.98
N SER A 56 -9.16 -2.71 8.12
CA SER A 56 -8.63 -4.08 8.20
C SER A 56 -9.66 -5.15 7.80
N VAL A 57 -10.89 -4.76 7.43
CA VAL A 57 -11.95 -5.70 7.07
C VAL A 57 -12.27 -5.59 5.59
N GLU A 58 -12.17 -6.73 4.92
CA GLU A 58 -12.58 -6.94 3.55
C GLU A 58 -13.75 -7.92 3.52
N ILE A 59 -14.59 -7.86 2.49
CA ILE A 59 -15.82 -8.67 2.45
C ILE A 59 -15.94 -9.43 1.15
N ALA A 60 -16.52 -10.63 1.25
CA ALA A 60 -17.02 -11.40 0.13
C ALA A 60 -18.54 -11.50 0.25
N LEU A 61 -19.27 -11.37 -0.85
CA LEU A 61 -20.73 -11.49 -0.84
C LEU A 61 -21.18 -12.65 -1.72
N GLY A 62 -22.10 -13.44 -1.19
CA GLY A 62 -22.58 -14.67 -1.80
C GLY A 62 -23.63 -15.33 -0.92
N THR A 63 -24.15 -16.44 -1.43
CA THR A 63 -25.14 -17.28 -0.75
C THR A 63 -24.54 -18.65 -0.51
N HIS A 64 -24.37 -18.99 0.77
CA HIS A 64 -23.90 -20.29 1.23
C HIS A 64 -24.90 -21.40 0.85
N PRO A 65 -24.46 -22.64 0.59
CA PRO A 65 -25.34 -23.76 0.24
C PRO A 65 -26.53 -23.96 1.19
N HIS A 66 -26.36 -23.71 2.49
CA HIS A 66 -27.45 -23.81 3.47
C HIS A 66 -28.59 -22.83 3.23
N SER A 67 -28.30 -21.70 2.60
CA SER A 67 -29.28 -20.63 2.32
C SER A 67 -29.79 -20.66 0.88
N ALA A 68 -29.34 -21.61 0.05
CA ALA A 68 -29.69 -21.69 -1.37
C ALA A 68 -31.20 -21.77 -1.64
N ALA A 69 -31.97 -22.37 -0.71
CA ALA A 69 -33.43 -22.48 -0.82
C ALA A 69 -34.16 -21.15 -0.52
N LYS A 70 -33.52 -20.20 0.18
CA LYS A 70 -34.14 -18.93 0.58
C LYS A 70 -34.03 -17.85 -0.50
N VAL A 71 -33.12 -18.01 -1.45
CA VAL A 71 -32.78 -16.98 -2.43
C VAL A 71 -33.60 -17.20 -3.69
N SER A 72 -34.28 -16.16 -4.20
CA SER A 72 -34.99 -16.23 -5.48
C SER A 72 -34.06 -15.99 -6.66
N ASP A 73 -34.48 -16.35 -7.88
CA ASP A 73 -33.66 -16.08 -9.08
C ASP A 73 -33.47 -14.58 -9.30
N ARG A 74 -34.46 -13.76 -8.90
CA ARG A 74 -34.33 -12.30 -8.91
C ARG A 74 -33.19 -11.83 -8.00
N ASP A 75 -33.04 -12.42 -6.82
CA ASP A 75 -31.99 -12.03 -5.88
C ASP A 75 -30.61 -12.41 -6.42
N LEU A 76 -30.49 -13.60 -7.05
CA LEU A 76 -29.26 -14.02 -7.73
C LEU A 76 -28.84 -13.04 -8.83
N HIS A 77 -29.79 -12.60 -9.66
CA HIS A 77 -29.52 -11.64 -10.74
C HIS A 77 -29.11 -10.24 -10.25
N ARG A 78 -29.42 -9.88 -9.01
CA ARG A 78 -29.02 -8.62 -8.40
C ARG A 78 -27.66 -8.68 -7.71
N LEU A 79 -27.08 -9.87 -7.55
CA LEU A 79 -25.80 -10.05 -6.88
C LEU A 79 -24.69 -9.18 -7.48
N PRO A 80 -24.53 -9.04 -8.82
CA PRO A 80 -23.48 -8.20 -9.38
C PRO A 80 -23.59 -6.72 -8.97
N GLU A 81 -24.81 -6.18 -8.98
CA GLU A 81 -25.10 -4.80 -8.57
C GLU A 81 -24.72 -4.59 -7.09
N ILE A 82 -25.17 -5.50 -6.22
CA ILE A 82 -24.93 -5.43 -4.78
C ILE A 82 -23.44 -5.55 -4.45
N VAL A 83 -22.73 -6.46 -5.12
CA VAL A 83 -21.27 -6.62 -4.99
C VAL A 83 -20.54 -5.31 -5.31
N GLY A 84 -20.95 -4.63 -6.39
CA GLY A 84 -20.41 -3.33 -6.78
C GLY A 84 -20.71 -2.22 -5.77
N GLU A 85 -21.95 -2.14 -5.28
CA GLU A 85 -22.39 -1.16 -4.27
C GLU A 85 -21.60 -1.31 -2.96
N CYS A 86 -21.46 -2.54 -2.47
CA CYS A 86 -20.75 -2.86 -1.23
C CYS A 86 -19.22 -2.90 -1.40
N LYS A 87 -18.70 -2.79 -2.63
CA LYS A 87 -17.28 -2.91 -2.97
C LYS A 87 -16.66 -4.22 -2.47
N ALA A 88 -17.41 -5.32 -2.57
CA ALA A 88 -16.89 -6.63 -2.16
C ALA A 88 -15.75 -7.07 -3.07
N ILE A 89 -14.75 -7.74 -2.50
CA ILE A 89 -13.52 -8.13 -3.21
C ILE A 89 -13.53 -9.57 -3.70
N ALA A 90 -14.60 -10.31 -3.40
CA ALA A 90 -14.78 -11.71 -3.75
C ALA A 90 -16.26 -12.09 -3.75
N ILE A 91 -16.58 -13.18 -4.44
CA ILE A 91 -17.90 -13.83 -4.39
C ILE A 91 -17.83 -14.98 -3.38
N GLY A 92 -18.55 -14.88 -2.27
CA GLY A 92 -18.40 -15.84 -1.18
C GLY A 92 -19.24 -15.51 0.05
N GLU A 93 -19.60 -16.49 0.88
CA GLU A 93 -19.28 -17.91 0.76
C GLU A 93 -20.30 -18.60 -0.16
N ILE A 94 -19.82 -19.40 -1.12
CA ILE A 94 -20.66 -20.12 -2.08
C ILE A 94 -20.22 -21.59 -2.15
N GLY A 95 -21.02 -22.50 -2.70
CA GLY A 95 -20.56 -23.88 -2.89
C GLY A 95 -21.64 -24.92 -2.62
N LEU A 96 -21.23 -26.08 -2.13
CA LEU A 96 -22.08 -27.25 -1.89
C LEU A 96 -21.83 -27.84 -0.49
N ASP A 97 -22.90 -28.25 0.19
CA ASP A 97 -22.85 -28.99 1.45
C ASP A 97 -23.92 -30.09 1.45
N TYR A 98 -23.47 -31.34 1.33
CA TYR A 98 -24.33 -32.54 1.34
C TYR A 98 -24.33 -33.25 2.68
N TYR A 99 -23.57 -32.76 3.66
CA TYR A 99 -23.55 -33.30 5.00
C TYR A 99 -24.76 -32.82 5.80
N TYR A 100 -25.02 -31.51 5.81
CA TYR A 100 -26.19 -30.95 6.48
C TYR A 100 -27.43 -30.94 5.57
N ASP A 101 -27.24 -30.82 4.25
CA ASP A 101 -28.28 -30.93 3.21
C ASP A 101 -29.53 -30.06 3.48
N PHE A 102 -29.32 -28.82 3.95
CA PHE A 102 -30.39 -27.88 4.33
C PHE A 102 -31.14 -27.24 3.16
N ALA A 103 -30.67 -27.45 1.92
CA ALA A 103 -31.34 -27.03 0.70
C ALA A 103 -31.26 -28.15 -0.34
N PRO A 104 -32.28 -28.30 -1.22
CA PRO A 104 -32.24 -29.29 -2.29
C PRO A 104 -30.96 -29.18 -3.12
N ARG A 105 -30.31 -30.32 -3.40
CA ARG A 105 -28.99 -30.35 -4.06
C ARG A 105 -29.01 -29.69 -5.43
N ASP A 106 -30.07 -29.87 -6.20
CA ASP A 106 -30.29 -29.18 -7.47
C ASP A 106 -30.34 -27.66 -7.30
N ARG A 107 -30.99 -27.17 -6.23
CA ARG A 107 -30.98 -25.75 -5.90
C ARG A 107 -29.58 -25.27 -5.49
N GLN A 108 -28.85 -26.02 -4.65
CA GLN A 108 -27.47 -25.68 -4.29
C GLN A 108 -26.58 -25.58 -5.54
N GLN A 109 -26.62 -26.57 -6.43
CA GLN A 109 -25.83 -26.59 -7.67
C GLN A 109 -26.18 -25.43 -8.61
N ASN A 110 -27.46 -25.10 -8.77
CA ASN A 110 -27.91 -23.97 -9.60
C ASN A 110 -27.44 -22.63 -9.04
N VAL A 111 -27.59 -22.41 -7.73
CA VAL A 111 -27.14 -21.20 -7.03
C VAL A 111 -25.62 -21.06 -7.10
N PHE A 112 -24.88 -22.15 -6.85
CA PHE A 112 -23.43 -22.18 -6.94
C PHE A 112 -22.94 -21.81 -8.34
N ARG A 113 -23.47 -22.46 -9.38
CA ARG A 113 -23.12 -22.20 -10.78
C ARG A 113 -23.39 -20.75 -11.18
N HIS A 114 -24.52 -20.18 -10.75
CA HIS A 114 -24.83 -18.78 -11.04
C HIS A 114 -23.79 -17.84 -10.44
N GLN A 115 -23.40 -18.07 -9.18
CA GLN A 115 -22.44 -17.23 -8.49
C GLN A 115 -21.01 -17.36 -9.05
N LEU A 116 -20.62 -18.54 -9.55
CA LEU A 116 -19.37 -18.69 -10.30
C LEU A 116 -19.36 -17.84 -11.59
N LYS A 117 -20.50 -17.76 -12.29
CA LYS A 117 -20.62 -16.88 -13.47
C LYS A 117 -20.50 -15.41 -13.11
N VAL A 118 -21.11 -15.00 -11.99
CA VAL A 118 -20.97 -13.64 -11.46
C VAL A 118 -19.51 -13.34 -11.09
N ALA A 119 -18.80 -14.28 -10.46
CA ALA A 119 -17.39 -14.12 -10.12
C ALA A 119 -16.53 -13.85 -11.37
N LYS A 120 -16.76 -14.61 -12.46
CA LYS A 120 -16.10 -14.38 -13.75
C LYS A 120 -16.50 -13.06 -14.41
N GLU A 121 -17.79 -12.71 -14.39
CA GLU A 121 -18.29 -11.46 -14.96
C GLU A 121 -17.63 -10.22 -14.33
N LEU A 122 -17.38 -10.28 -13.03
CA LEU A 122 -16.79 -9.19 -12.25
C LEU A 122 -15.27 -9.27 -12.11
N ASP A 123 -14.62 -10.31 -12.67
CA ASP A 123 -13.19 -10.60 -12.46
C ASP A 123 -12.80 -10.65 -10.97
N LEU A 124 -13.67 -11.26 -10.15
CA LEU A 124 -13.46 -11.43 -8.71
C LEU A 124 -13.21 -12.89 -8.35
N PRO A 125 -12.33 -13.18 -7.37
CA PRO A 125 -12.15 -14.53 -6.87
C PRO A 125 -13.41 -15.05 -6.17
N ALA A 126 -13.63 -16.37 -6.24
CA ALA A 126 -14.68 -17.06 -5.49
C ALA A 126 -14.13 -17.72 -4.20
N VAL A 127 -14.83 -17.57 -3.08
CA VAL A 127 -14.55 -18.28 -1.82
C VAL A 127 -15.55 -19.43 -1.68
N ILE A 128 -15.05 -20.65 -1.84
CA ILE A 128 -15.88 -21.84 -2.06
C ILE A 128 -15.87 -22.77 -0.86
N HIS A 129 -17.07 -23.05 -0.35
CA HIS A 129 -17.42 -24.09 0.60
C HIS A 129 -17.60 -25.44 -0.08
N ASN A 130 -17.09 -26.48 0.56
CA ASN A 130 -17.32 -27.85 0.11
C ASN A 130 -17.40 -28.80 1.31
N ARG A 131 -18.46 -29.59 1.37
CA ARG A 131 -18.59 -30.64 2.38
C ARG A 131 -19.38 -31.84 1.87
N GLU A 132 -18.70 -32.99 1.80
CA GLU A 132 -19.25 -34.26 1.29
C GLU A 132 -19.87 -34.16 -0.12
N SER A 133 -19.38 -33.21 -0.92
CA SER A 133 -19.88 -32.88 -2.26
C SER A 133 -18.77 -32.81 -3.33
N ASP A 134 -17.60 -33.39 -3.05
CA ASP A 134 -16.36 -33.27 -3.83
C ASP A 134 -16.57 -33.43 -5.35
N GLU A 135 -17.24 -34.50 -5.78
CA GLU A 135 -17.41 -34.81 -7.21
C GLU A 135 -18.31 -33.81 -7.94
N ASP A 136 -19.46 -33.46 -7.35
CA ASP A 136 -20.38 -32.49 -7.97
C ASP A 136 -19.76 -31.08 -7.96
N LEU A 137 -19.03 -30.73 -6.90
CA LEU A 137 -18.33 -29.45 -6.79
C LEU A 137 -17.27 -29.31 -7.88
N LEU A 138 -16.37 -30.29 -7.99
CA LEU A 138 -15.31 -30.28 -9.00
C LEU A 138 -15.88 -30.32 -10.42
N ARG A 139 -16.93 -31.13 -10.69
CA ARG A 139 -17.58 -31.14 -12.00
C ARG A 139 -18.11 -29.75 -12.38
N ILE A 140 -18.80 -29.06 -11.47
CA ILE A 140 -19.34 -27.72 -11.74
C ILE A 140 -18.22 -26.72 -11.98
N ILE A 141 -17.15 -26.75 -11.18
CA ILE A 141 -15.98 -25.88 -11.39
C ILE A 141 -15.33 -26.18 -12.74
N GLU A 142 -15.12 -27.46 -13.10
CA GLU A 142 -14.55 -27.88 -14.39
C GLU A 142 -15.38 -27.38 -15.58
N GLU A 143 -16.71 -27.44 -15.48
CA GLU A 143 -17.63 -26.97 -16.53
C GLU A 143 -17.65 -25.44 -16.67
N GLU A 144 -17.47 -24.70 -15.56
CA GLU A 144 -17.46 -23.23 -15.55
C GLU A 144 -16.07 -22.63 -15.74
N GLN A 145 -15.00 -23.42 -15.63
CA GLN A 145 -13.62 -22.96 -15.76
C GLN A 145 -13.28 -22.71 -17.24
N ASP A 146 -13.05 -21.44 -17.58
CA ASP A 146 -12.66 -20.97 -18.92
C ASP A 146 -11.28 -20.29 -18.94
N GLY A 147 -10.54 -20.39 -17.83
CA GLY A 147 -9.24 -19.76 -17.60
C GLY A 147 -9.31 -18.44 -16.83
N SER A 148 -10.51 -17.85 -16.68
CA SER A 148 -10.72 -16.63 -15.90
C SER A 148 -11.15 -16.88 -14.46
N LEU A 149 -11.74 -18.05 -14.16
CA LEU A 149 -12.26 -18.34 -12.83
C LEU A 149 -11.12 -18.56 -11.83
N GLN A 150 -10.99 -17.62 -10.90
CA GLN A 150 -10.11 -17.74 -9.74
C GLN A 150 -10.94 -18.16 -8.53
N PHE A 151 -10.47 -19.14 -7.75
CA PHE A 151 -11.21 -19.60 -6.60
C PHE A 151 -10.33 -20.18 -5.48
N GLN A 152 -10.84 -20.07 -4.26
CA GLN A 152 -10.31 -20.66 -3.05
C GLN A 152 -11.25 -21.77 -2.60
N LEU A 153 -10.70 -22.96 -2.32
CA LEU A 153 -11.40 -23.96 -1.52
C LEU A 153 -11.07 -23.67 -0.05
N HIS A 154 -12.03 -23.05 0.63
CA HIS A 154 -11.87 -22.70 2.03
C HIS A 154 -12.03 -23.94 2.92
N CYS A 155 -11.40 -23.94 4.10
CA CYS A 155 -11.46 -25.00 5.11
C CYS A 155 -11.24 -26.41 4.53
N PHE A 156 -10.21 -26.58 3.70
CA PHE A 156 -10.01 -27.81 2.94
C PHE A 156 -9.84 -29.03 3.85
N SER A 157 -10.64 -30.07 3.59
CA SER A 157 -10.64 -31.31 4.36
C SER A 157 -10.99 -32.57 3.54
N SER A 158 -10.89 -32.48 2.20
CA SER A 158 -11.16 -33.58 1.26
C SER A 158 -9.92 -34.46 1.02
N SER A 159 -10.01 -35.41 0.08
CA SER A 159 -8.92 -36.35 -0.24
C SER A 159 -7.77 -35.72 -1.05
N SER A 160 -6.63 -36.42 -1.12
CA SER A 160 -5.48 -36.02 -1.96
C SER A 160 -5.85 -36.02 -3.46
N GLU A 161 -6.73 -36.93 -3.89
CA GLU A 161 -7.25 -36.91 -5.27
C GLU A 161 -8.01 -35.63 -5.58
N VAL A 162 -8.88 -35.19 -4.66
CA VAL A 162 -9.63 -33.93 -4.78
C VAL A 162 -8.69 -32.74 -4.77
N LEU A 163 -7.68 -32.75 -3.88
CA LEU A 163 -6.65 -31.71 -3.84
C LEU A 163 -5.93 -31.58 -5.19
N GLN A 164 -5.47 -32.69 -5.77
CA GLN A 164 -4.76 -32.70 -7.04
C GLN A 164 -5.64 -32.22 -8.21
N ARG A 165 -6.92 -32.58 -8.24
CA ARG A 165 -7.88 -32.06 -9.23
C ARG A 165 -8.10 -30.56 -9.06
N ALA A 166 -8.32 -30.10 -7.83
CA ALA A 166 -8.50 -28.68 -7.52
C ALA A 166 -7.28 -27.83 -7.91
N LEU A 167 -6.06 -28.30 -7.60
CA LEU A 167 -4.82 -27.60 -7.96
C LEU A 167 -4.65 -27.48 -9.48
N LYS A 168 -5.01 -28.50 -10.26
CA LYS A 168 -5.01 -28.45 -11.73
C LYS A 168 -5.98 -27.40 -12.29
N LEU A 169 -7.07 -27.12 -11.58
CA LEU A 169 -8.05 -26.10 -11.91
C LEU A 169 -7.65 -24.70 -11.42
N GLY A 170 -6.51 -24.56 -10.74
CA GLY A 170 -5.99 -23.28 -10.26
C GLY A 170 -6.41 -22.90 -8.84
N ALA A 171 -6.95 -23.84 -8.06
CA ALA A 171 -7.45 -23.56 -6.72
C ALA A 171 -6.37 -23.01 -5.77
N MET A 172 -6.71 -21.97 -5.01
CA MET A 172 -6.06 -21.66 -3.74
C MET A 172 -6.66 -22.57 -2.65
N ILE A 173 -5.81 -23.08 -1.76
CA ILE A 173 -6.22 -24.01 -0.69
C ILE A 173 -5.92 -23.34 0.65
N SER A 174 -6.92 -23.26 1.53
CA SER A 174 -6.72 -22.81 2.91
C SER A 174 -7.11 -23.86 3.93
N PHE A 175 -6.48 -23.76 5.09
CA PHE A 175 -6.75 -24.60 6.24
C PHE A 175 -7.13 -23.73 7.44
N THR A 176 -7.96 -24.30 8.32
CA THR A 176 -8.40 -23.67 9.57
C THR A 176 -7.65 -24.27 10.75
N GLY A 177 -8.11 -24.02 11.98
CA GLY A 177 -7.60 -24.71 13.16
C GLY A 177 -7.81 -26.23 13.14
N ASN A 178 -8.58 -26.78 12.20
CA ASN A 178 -8.83 -28.23 12.08
C ASN A 178 -7.54 -29.07 11.96
N ILE A 179 -6.49 -28.54 11.33
CA ILE A 179 -5.18 -29.21 11.20
C ILE A 179 -4.46 -29.39 12.55
N THR A 180 -4.83 -28.59 13.56
CA THR A 180 -4.24 -28.69 14.91
C THR A 180 -4.87 -29.79 15.76
N PHE A 181 -5.94 -30.42 15.28
CA PHE A 181 -6.73 -31.33 16.08
C PHE A 181 -6.02 -32.66 16.25
N LYS A 182 -6.10 -33.25 17.46
CA LYS A 182 -5.44 -34.54 17.77
C LYS A 182 -5.82 -35.69 16.82
N LYS A 183 -7.00 -35.63 16.20
CA LYS A 183 -7.50 -36.63 15.24
C LYS A 183 -7.41 -36.16 13.77
N SER A 184 -6.76 -35.03 13.51
CA SER A 184 -6.52 -34.55 12.16
C SER A 184 -5.68 -35.57 11.39
N THR A 185 -6.06 -35.82 10.15
CA THR A 185 -5.31 -36.62 9.18
C THR A 185 -4.84 -35.77 8.00
N LEU A 186 -4.88 -34.44 8.14
CA LEU A 186 -4.65 -33.49 7.06
C LEU A 186 -3.17 -33.16 6.84
N ASP A 187 -2.27 -33.60 7.73
CA ASP A 187 -0.85 -33.25 7.69
C ASP A 187 -0.19 -33.57 6.34
N ALA A 188 -0.51 -34.73 5.75
CA ALA A 188 0.00 -35.10 4.43
C ALA A 188 -0.48 -34.15 3.32
N LEU A 189 -1.74 -33.72 3.38
CA LEU A 189 -2.32 -32.78 2.41
C LEU A 189 -1.71 -31.39 2.56
N VAL A 190 -1.54 -30.94 3.81
CA VAL A 190 -0.87 -29.67 4.12
C VAL A 190 0.56 -29.65 3.58
N ALA A 191 1.29 -30.77 3.64
CA ALA A 191 2.63 -30.88 3.06
C ALA A 191 2.63 -30.91 1.52
N GLU A 192 1.53 -31.37 0.90
CA GLU A 192 1.39 -31.55 -0.55
C GLU A 192 1.02 -30.25 -1.31
N VAL A 193 0.33 -29.30 -0.66
CA VAL A 193 -0.07 -28.05 -1.32
C VAL A 193 1.16 -27.23 -1.77
N PRO A 194 1.26 -26.77 -3.02
CA PRO A 194 2.33 -25.89 -3.46
C PRO A 194 2.39 -24.58 -2.66
N ASP A 195 3.59 -24.04 -2.45
CA ASP A 195 3.84 -22.81 -1.71
C ASP A 195 3.03 -21.61 -2.23
N ASP A 196 2.87 -21.50 -3.54
CA ASP A 196 2.15 -20.42 -4.21
C ASP A 196 0.63 -20.66 -4.32
N ARG A 197 0.10 -21.69 -3.64
CA ARG A 197 -1.33 -22.05 -3.60
C ARG A 197 -1.89 -22.17 -2.18
N LEU A 198 -1.09 -21.97 -1.14
CA LEU A 198 -1.50 -22.12 0.26
C LEU A 198 -1.93 -20.79 0.89
N MET A 199 -3.05 -20.79 1.61
CA MET A 199 -3.52 -19.69 2.47
C MET A 199 -3.92 -20.20 3.86
N ILE A 200 -4.19 -19.29 4.79
CA ILE A 200 -4.58 -19.59 6.17
C ILE A 200 -5.81 -18.80 6.56
N GLU A 201 -6.64 -19.40 7.40
CA GLU A 201 -7.86 -18.80 7.88
C GLU A 201 -8.22 -19.33 9.27
N THR A 202 -9.11 -18.64 9.96
CA THR A 202 -9.64 -19.14 11.23
C THR A 202 -10.97 -19.85 11.07
N ASP A 203 -11.79 -19.43 10.09
CA ASP A 203 -13.21 -19.75 10.03
C ASP A 203 -13.93 -19.34 11.33
N SER A 204 -13.45 -18.24 11.93
CA SER A 204 -13.98 -17.77 13.21
C SER A 204 -15.45 -17.42 13.07
N PRO A 205 -16.29 -17.72 14.08
CA PRO A 205 -15.95 -18.20 15.43
C PRO A 205 -15.87 -19.74 15.57
N TYR A 206 -15.81 -20.49 14.47
CA TYR A 206 -15.73 -21.95 14.44
C TYR A 206 -14.27 -22.43 14.42
N MET A 207 -14.06 -23.76 14.44
CA MET A 207 -12.75 -24.40 14.21
C MET A 207 -11.58 -23.92 15.09
N THR A 208 -11.85 -23.54 16.35
CA THR A 208 -10.82 -23.03 17.28
C THR A 208 -9.59 -23.93 17.35
N PRO A 209 -8.37 -23.43 17.07
CA PRO A 209 -7.16 -24.25 17.09
C PRO A 209 -6.75 -24.67 18.51
N VAL A 210 -5.94 -25.73 18.63
CA VAL A 210 -5.20 -26.06 19.86
C VAL A 210 -4.21 -24.92 20.16
N PRO A 211 -4.01 -24.52 21.44
CA PRO A 211 -4.57 -25.07 22.67
C PRO A 211 -5.93 -24.47 23.10
N HIS A 212 -6.57 -23.66 22.28
CA HIS A 212 -7.78 -22.90 22.63
C HIS A 212 -9.09 -23.68 22.40
N ARG A 213 -9.01 -24.99 22.14
CA ARG A 213 -10.17 -25.88 21.94
C ARG A 213 -11.23 -25.69 23.02
N GLY A 214 -12.50 -25.64 22.60
CA GLY A 214 -13.64 -25.45 23.49
C GLY A 214 -13.97 -23.99 23.83
N LYS A 215 -13.16 -23.03 23.35
CA LYS A 215 -13.46 -21.59 23.39
C LYS A 215 -13.92 -21.09 22.02
N ARG A 216 -14.53 -19.90 21.97
CA ARG A 216 -14.84 -19.19 20.71
C ARG A 216 -13.54 -18.94 19.94
N ASN A 217 -13.53 -19.23 18.64
CA ASN A 217 -12.40 -18.84 17.79
C ASN A 217 -12.45 -17.35 17.48
N GLU A 218 -11.30 -16.77 17.14
CA GLU A 218 -11.21 -15.38 16.66
C GLU A 218 -9.99 -15.20 15.74
N PRO A 219 -9.98 -14.17 14.88
CA PRO A 219 -8.91 -13.92 13.91
C PRO A 219 -7.49 -13.88 14.50
N SER A 220 -7.35 -13.48 15.77
CA SER A 220 -6.06 -13.48 16.48
C SER A 220 -5.42 -14.89 16.57
N PHE A 221 -6.19 -15.96 16.36
CA PHE A 221 -5.71 -17.32 16.39
C PHE A 221 -5.20 -17.84 15.03
N VAL A 222 -5.27 -17.06 13.93
CA VAL A 222 -4.78 -17.49 12.61
C VAL A 222 -3.28 -17.83 12.63
N GLY A 223 -2.51 -17.18 13.50
CA GLY A 223 -1.10 -17.50 13.71
C GLY A 223 -0.87 -18.94 14.19
N ARG A 224 -1.83 -19.56 14.90
CA ARG A 224 -1.75 -20.97 15.30
C ARG A 224 -1.87 -21.93 14.12
N VAL A 225 -2.60 -21.53 13.09
CA VAL A 225 -2.68 -22.29 11.83
C VAL A 225 -1.33 -22.21 11.11
N ALA A 226 -0.73 -21.01 11.03
CA ALA A 226 0.60 -20.84 10.46
C ALA A 226 1.66 -21.67 11.22
N GLU A 227 1.66 -21.66 12.55
CA GLU A 227 2.54 -22.47 13.39
C GLU A 227 2.39 -23.97 13.10
N LYS A 228 1.16 -24.46 12.94
CA LYS A 228 0.93 -25.88 12.65
C LYS A 228 1.39 -26.28 11.25
N ILE A 229 1.16 -25.43 10.25
CA ILE A 229 1.68 -25.66 8.90
C ILE A 229 3.21 -25.67 8.91
N ALA A 230 3.83 -24.75 9.66
CA ALA A 230 5.27 -24.65 9.80
C ALA A 230 5.87 -25.91 10.45
N GLU A 231 5.23 -26.45 11.48
CA GLU A 231 5.56 -27.74 12.10
C GLU A 231 5.50 -28.88 11.06
N ILE A 232 4.41 -28.98 10.30
CA ILE A 232 4.19 -30.03 9.29
C ILE A 232 5.25 -29.96 8.18
N ARG A 233 5.57 -28.75 7.71
CA ARG A 233 6.53 -28.52 6.61
C ARG A 233 7.98 -28.40 7.06
N ASN A 234 8.24 -28.39 8.37
CA ASN A 234 9.56 -28.22 8.96
C ASN A 234 10.28 -26.94 8.46
N VAL A 235 9.58 -25.81 8.49
CA VAL A 235 10.09 -24.47 8.14
C VAL A 235 9.73 -23.47 9.24
N PRO A 236 10.35 -22.28 9.31
CA PRO A 236 9.96 -21.24 10.26
C PRO A 236 8.51 -20.76 10.05
N THR A 237 7.80 -20.46 11.14
CA THR A 237 6.43 -19.90 11.10
C THR A 237 6.36 -18.61 10.30
N GLU A 238 7.39 -17.78 10.39
CA GLU A 238 7.51 -16.53 9.64
C GLU A 238 7.52 -16.76 8.12
N THR A 239 8.12 -17.85 7.65
CA THR A 239 8.13 -18.23 6.24
C THR A 239 6.72 -18.57 5.77
N ILE A 240 5.96 -19.35 6.54
CA ILE A 240 4.56 -19.67 6.24
C ILE A 240 3.73 -18.39 6.22
N ALA A 241 3.81 -17.57 7.25
CA ALA A 241 3.04 -16.34 7.35
C ALA A 241 3.32 -15.37 6.18
N GLN A 242 4.59 -15.18 5.81
CA GLN A 242 4.96 -14.33 4.69
C GLN A 242 4.39 -14.87 3.36
N MET A 243 4.56 -16.17 3.12
CA MET A 243 4.08 -16.84 1.91
C MET A 243 2.55 -16.77 1.79
N THR A 244 1.82 -17.12 2.84
CA THR A 244 0.35 -17.14 2.84
C THR A 244 -0.21 -15.73 2.74
N THR A 245 0.41 -14.74 3.38
CA THR A 245 0.04 -13.32 3.24
C THR A 245 0.26 -12.82 1.81
N GLN A 246 1.38 -13.17 1.17
CA GLN A 246 1.63 -12.80 -0.23
C GLN A 246 0.61 -13.44 -1.18
N ASN A 247 0.29 -14.71 -0.96
CA ASN A 247 -0.73 -15.43 -1.71
C ASN A 247 -2.10 -14.78 -1.59
N ALA A 248 -2.54 -14.49 -0.36
CA ALA A 248 -3.82 -13.82 -0.12
C ALA A 248 -3.86 -12.43 -0.76
N ARG A 249 -2.80 -11.63 -0.66
CA ARG A 249 -2.73 -10.31 -1.33
C ARG A 249 -2.88 -10.41 -2.84
N ARG A 250 -2.18 -11.35 -3.46
CA ARG A 250 -2.27 -11.56 -4.91
C ARG A 250 -3.65 -12.03 -5.33
N PHE A 251 -4.20 -13.01 -4.62
CA PHE A 251 -5.48 -13.62 -4.96
C PHE A 251 -6.66 -12.66 -4.79
N PHE A 252 -6.64 -11.86 -3.72
CA PHE A 252 -7.71 -10.89 -3.39
C PHE A 252 -7.43 -9.46 -3.87
N ALA A 253 -6.36 -9.26 -4.67
CA ALA A 253 -5.91 -7.95 -5.15
C ALA A 253 -5.77 -6.87 -4.05
N LEU A 254 -5.35 -7.28 -2.84
CA LEU A 254 -5.30 -6.38 -1.69
C LEU A 254 -4.16 -5.36 -1.85
N PRO A 255 -4.41 -4.07 -1.62
CA PRO A 255 -3.36 -3.06 -1.66
C PRO A 255 -2.33 -3.31 -0.57
N LEU A 256 -1.07 -3.01 -0.86
CA LEU A 256 -0.02 -2.99 0.16
C LEU A 256 -0.38 -1.87 1.17
N LEU A 257 -0.92 -2.24 2.33
CA LEU A 257 -1.10 -1.30 3.43
C LEU A 257 0.29 -0.92 3.96
N ILE A 258 0.83 0.16 3.42
CA ILE A 258 1.99 0.83 4.01
C ILE A 258 1.48 1.47 5.28
N LEU A 259 1.81 0.88 6.42
CA LEU A 259 1.56 1.45 7.73
C LEU A 259 2.28 2.82 7.80
N ILE A 260 1.56 3.91 7.56
CA ILE A 260 2.00 5.25 7.95
C ILE A 260 1.80 5.34 9.47
N ALA A 261 2.67 4.66 10.22
CA ALA A 261 2.82 4.81 11.65
C ALA A 261 4.11 5.60 11.93
N ILE A 262 4.18 6.82 11.39
CA ILE A 262 5.09 7.85 11.88
C ILE A 262 4.21 8.80 12.69
N CYS A 263 4.05 8.49 13.97
CA CYS A 263 3.78 9.41 15.07
C CYS A 263 3.35 8.62 16.32
N SER A 264 4.27 7.85 16.89
CA SER A 264 4.30 7.50 18.32
C SER A 264 5.61 6.79 18.62
N CYS A 265 6.66 7.58 18.83
CA CYS A 265 7.89 7.09 19.46
C CYS A 265 7.58 6.46 20.81
N SER A 266 8.02 5.22 21.01
CA SER A 266 8.45 4.68 22.31
C SER A 266 9.31 3.42 22.11
N LEU A 267 10.61 3.65 21.89
CA LEU A 267 11.75 2.98 22.54
C LEU A 267 11.78 1.44 22.72
N LEU A 268 12.86 0.85 22.17
CA LEU A 268 13.69 -0.26 22.70
C LEU A 268 13.07 -1.68 22.63
N ARG A 269 13.73 -2.74 22.12
CA ARG A 269 15.14 -3.10 21.94
C ARG A 269 15.29 -4.04 20.74
N VAL A 270 16.24 -3.74 19.87
CA VAL A 270 16.81 -4.71 18.92
C VAL A 270 17.81 -5.57 19.69
N GLN A 271 17.63 -6.89 19.64
CA GLN A 271 18.73 -7.82 19.79
C GLN A 271 18.56 -8.90 18.73
N ALA A 272 19.22 -8.67 17.59
CA ALA A 272 19.30 -9.61 16.49
C ALA A 272 20.33 -10.69 16.82
N GLN A 273 19.92 -11.96 16.74
CA GLN A 273 20.80 -13.07 16.42
C GLN A 273 20.17 -13.83 15.27
N THR A 274 20.78 -13.70 14.10
CA THR A 274 20.49 -14.45 12.87
C THR A 274 21.09 -15.85 12.94
N PRO A 275 20.37 -16.84 12.39
CA PRO A 275 21.00 -17.76 11.44
C PRO A 275 20.26 -17.79 10.09
N GLU A 276 21.01 -18.21 9.07
CA GLU A 276 20.87 -17.89 7.64
C GLU A 276 19.66 -18.47 6.88
N PRO A 277 19.25 -17.81 5.78
CA PRO A 277 18.11 -18.21 4.95
C PRO A 277 18.52 -19.17 3.81
N THR A 278 17.71 -20.21 3.60
CA THR A 278 17.59 -20.98 2.35
C THR A 278 16.09 -21.16 2.14
N THR A 279 15.40 -20.69 1.10
CA THR A 279 15.72 -20.31 -0.29
C THR A 279 14.69 -19.27 -0.76
N ALA A 280 15.15 -18.24 -1.48
CA ALA A 280 14.39 -17.05 -1.86
C ALA A 280 13.65 -17.18 -3.20
N ILE A 281 12.46 -16.56 -3.29
CA ILE A 281 11.96 -16.04 -4.57
C ILE A 281 12.93 -14.93 -4.97
N ASP A 282 13.66 -15.17 -6.06
CA ASP A 282 14.73 -14.30 -6.51
C ASP A 282 14.16 -12.98 -7.09
N THR A 283 13.81 -12.07 -6.18
CA THR A 283 13.45 -10.66 -6.49
C THR A 283 14.66 -9.73 -6.33
N VAL A 284 15.84 -10.29 -6.05
CA VAL A 284 17.11 -9.57 -6.01
C VAL A 284 18.03 -10.22 -7.03
N ARG A 285 17.89 -9.83 -8.31
CA ARG A 285 19.09 -9.87 -9.18
C ARG A 285 20.19 -9.15 -8.40
N GLN A 286 21.35 -9.79 -8.25
CA GLN A 286 22.52 -9.14 -7.68
C GLN A 286 22.81 -7.89 -8.52
N ARG A 287 22.37 -6.73 -8.03
CA ARG A 287 22.60 -5.44 -8.67
C ARG A 287 24.09 -5.18 -8.60
N GLY A 288 24.68 -4.85 -9.74
CA GLY A 288 26.08 -4.47 -9.78
C GLY A 288 26.33 -3.23 -8.92
N PRO A 289 27.56 -3.07 -8.41
CA PRO A 289 27.94 -1.97 -7.52
C PRO A 289 27.72 -0.56 -8.10
N PHE A 290 27.45 -0.47 -9.40
CA PHE A 290 27.31 0.76 -10.16
C PHE A 290 25.91 1.00 -10.75
N ASP A 291 24.95 0.08 -10.57
CA ASP A 291 23.65 0.15 -11.25
C ASP A 291 22.78 1.34 -10.83
N LYS A 292 23.10 1.95 -9.68
CA LYS A 292 22.48 3.20 -9.19
C LYS A 292 23.50 4.30 -8.89
N LEU A 293 24.65 4.30 -9.57
CA LEU A 293 25.72 5.23 -9.23
C LEU A 293 25.31 6.70 -9.45
N ILE A 294 24.77 7.01 -10.62
CA ILE A 294 24.32 8.35 -11.00
C ILE A 294 22.89 8.24 -11.51
N GLY A 295 22.01 9.09 -11.01
CA GLY A 295 20.64 9.21 -11.48
C GLY A 295 20.32 10.64 -11.89
N ILE A 296 19.55 10.79 -12.97
CA ILE A 296 19.08 12.09 -13.45
C ILE A 296 17.62 11.97 -13.87
N GLY A 297 16.82 12.98 -13.56
CA GLY A 297 15.39 12.90 -13.82
C GLY A 297 14.67 14.23 -13.74
N PRO A 298 13.60 14.43 -14.53
CA PRO A 298 12.69 15.55 -14.31
C PRO A 298 11.80 15.30 -13.09
N HIS A 299 11.33 16.39 -12.49
CA HIS A 299 10.25 16.35 -11.51
C HIS A 299 9.25 17.50 -11.72
N LEU A 300 8.05 17.33 -11.19
CA LEU A 300 7.03 18.36 -11.06
C LEU A 300 6.82 18.64 -9.58
N THR A 301 6.71 19.92 -9.22
CA THR A 301 6.56 20.34 -7.82
C THR A 301 5.51 21.42 -7.66
N SER A 302 4.70 21.28 -6.62
CA SER A 302 3.95 22.40 -6.04
C SER A 302 4.73 22.92 -4.84
N THR A 303 5.02 24.22 -4.83
CA THR A 303 5.75 24.88 -3.75
C THR A 303 4.80 25.78 -2.97
N THR A 304 4.76 25.60 -1.66
CA THR A 304 4.02 26.45 -0.73
C THR A 304 5.02 27.22 0.13
N PHE A 305 4.95 28.54 0.03
CA PHE A 305 5.68 29.48 0.88
C PHE A 305 4.81 29.89 2.05
N ILE A 306 5.35 29.76 3.25
CA ILE A 306 4.75 30.20 4.51
C ILE A 306 5.54 31.41 4.94
N ILE A 307 4.94 32.59 4.82
CA ILE A 307 5.51 33.86 5.25
C ILE A 307 4.56 34.43 6.29
N ASP A 308 4.93 34.33 7.57
CA ASP A 308 4.10 34.71 8.71
C ASP A 308 2.72 34.04 8.75
N ARG A 309 1.64 34.80 8.45
CA ARG A 309 0.24 34.33 8.40
C ARG A 309 -0.29 34.21 6.98
N VAL A 310 0.54 34.47 5.97
CA VAL A 310 0.14 34.45 4.56
C VAL A 310 0.80 33.25 3.90
N THR A 311 -0.05 32.38 3.35
CA THR A 311 0.39 31.23 2.56
C THR A 311 0.29 31.61 1.09
N GLN A 312 1.41 31.51 0.37
CA GLN A 312 1.45 31.67 -1.09
C GLN A 312 1.83 30.34 -1.72
N THR A 313 1.09 29.96 -2.77
CA THR A 313 1.34 28.70 -3.48
C THR A 313 1.75 28.99 -4.91
N SER A 314 2.82 28.38 -5.36
CA SER A 314 3.27 28.48 -6.74
C SER A 314 2.39 27.63 -7.66
N SER A 315 2.40 27.98 -8.95
CA SER A 315 1.97 27.05 -9.99
C SER A 315 2.86 25.79 -10.00
N LEU A 316 2.34 24.70 -10.57
CA LEU A 316 3.09 23.45 -10.76
C LEU A 316 4.33 23.74 -11.62
N SER A 317 5.51 23.51 -11.07
CA SER A 317 6.76 23.92 -11.69
C SER A 317 7.66 22.71 -12.00
N PRO A 318 8.18 22.61 -13.23
CA PRO A 318 9.11 21.55 -13.62
C PRO A 318 10.51 21.85 -13.09
N GLY A 319 11.17 20.83 -12.53
CA GLY A 319 12.53 20.92 -12.02
C GLY A 319 13.38 19.73 -12.44
N LEU A 320 14.62 19.72 -11.95
CA LEU A 320 15.60 18.69 -12.22
C LEU A 320 16.08 18.03 -10.93
N TRP A 321 16.15 16.70 -10.96
CA TRP A 321 16.67 15.86 -9.90
C TRP A 321 17.96 15.20 -10.38
N PHE A 322 19.05 15.45 -9.67
CA PHE A 322 20.31 14.74 -9.82
C PHE A 322 20.62 13.99 -8.53
N THR A 323 21.09 12.75 -8.65
CA THR A 323 21.40 11.91 -7.50
C THR A 323 22.66 11.11 -7.72
N VAL A 324 23.45 10.96 -6.68
CA VAL A 324 24.68 10.17 -6.68
C VAL A 324 24.66 9.22 -5.49
N SER A 325 24.78 7.93 -5.76
CA SER A 325 24.99 6.95 -4.70
C SER A 325 26.49 6.80 -4.44
N PRO A 326 26.94 6.68 -3.17
CA PRO A 326 28.30 6.29 -2.87
C PRO A 326 28.58 4.90 -3.46
N LEU A 327 29.86 4.65 -3.77
CA LEU A 327 30.32 3.39 -4.32
C LEU A 327 29.97 2.24 -3.37
N GLN A 328 29.11 1.33 -3.84
CA GLN A 328 28.67 0.14 -3.09
C GLN A 328 29.81 -0.72 -2.48
N PRO A 329 31.04 -0.81 -3.04
CA PRO A 329 32.14 -1.56 -2.42
C PRO A 329 32.53 -1.11 -1.01
N LEU A 330 32.16 0.11 -0.60
CA LEU A 330 32.44 0.62 0.74
C LEU A 330 31.37 0.24 1.77
N GLY A 331 30.34 -0.51 1.38
CA GLY A 331 29.27 -0.96 2.29
C GLY A 331 28.21 0.10 2.62
N PHE A 332 28.19 1.22 1.92
CA PHE A 332 27.24 2.33 2.11
C PHE A 332 26.19 2.38 1.00
N ASP A 333 25.43 1.30 0.79
CA ASP A 333 24.38 1.24 -0.25
C ASP A 333 23.10 2.01 0.11
N ARG A 334 22.93 2.34 1.40
CA ARG A 334 21.76 3.05 1.93
C ARG A 334 21.83 4.56 1.80
N LEU A 335 22.99 5.15 1.53
CA LEU A 335 23.13 6.60 1.45
C LEU A 335 23.11 7.05 0.00
N GLN A 336 22.57 8.23 -0.27
CA GLN A 336 22.59 8.92 -1.56
C GLN A 336 22.73 10.42 -1.33
N PHE A 337 23.34 11.12 -2.28
CA PHE A 337 23.43 12.57 -2.30
C PHE A 337 22.55 13.08 -3.42
N ASP A 338 21.56 13.88 -3.07
CA ASP A 338 20.66 14.51 -4.04
C ASP A 338 21.00 15.99 -4.21
N PHE A 339 20.99 16.41 -5.45
CA PHE A 339 20.92 17.80 -5.85
C PHE A 339 19.63 18.02 -6.63
N ILE A 340 18.73 18.84 -6.08
CA ILE A 340 17.40 19.06 -6.65
C ILE A 340 17.23 20.54 -6.92
N TYR A 341 16.95 20.88 -8.17
CA TYR A 341 16.65 22.23 -8.61
C TYR A 341 15.17 22.37 -8.89
N THR A 342 14.50 23.27 -8.18
CA THR A 342 13.08 23.57 -8.39
C THR A 342 12.90 25.07 -8.57
N PRO A 343 12.58 25.54 -9.79
CA PRO A 343 12.06 26.88 -9.99
C PRO A 343 10.60 26.91 -9.50
N ALA A 344 10.15 28.03 -8.96
CA ALA A 344 8.78 28.24 -8.55
C ALA A 344 8.35 29.64 -9.00
N ARG A 345 7.34 29.68 -9.86
CA ARG A 345 6.73 30.91 -10.32
C ARG A 345 5.55 31.28 -9.42
N VAL A 346 5.65 32.44 -8.79
CA VAL A 346 4.59 33.03 -7.96
C VAL A 346 4.15 34.32 -8.64
N ASP A 347 2.91 34.33 -9.12
CA ASP A 347 2.32 35.54 -9.69
C ASP A 347 1.89 36.48 -8.56
N ILE A 348 2.15 37.78 -8.72
CA ILE A 348 1.82 38.80 -7.72
C ILE A 348 0.37 39.22 -7.93
N PHE A 349 -0.50 38.94 -6.96
CA PHE A 349 -1.88 39.44 -6.97
C PHE A 349 -1.95 40.85 -6.33
N PRO A 350 -2.56 41.85 -6.99
CA PRO A 350 -2.62 43.25 -6.51
C PRO A 350 -3.15 43.42 -5.07
N ASP A 351 -4.01 42.50 -4.65
CA ASP A 351 -4.74 42.55 -3.38
C ASP A 351 -3.86 42.21 -2.17
N GLN A 352 -2.70 41.57 -2.42
CA GLN A 352 -1.78 41.06 -1.40
C GLN A 352 -0.61 42.01 -1.07
N ALA A 353 -0.50 43.16 -1.74
CA ALA A 353 0.46 44.18 -1.35
C ALA A 353 0.10 44.77 0.02
N SER A 354 1.02 44.65 0.99
CA SER A 354 0.83 45.18 2.35
C SER A 354 0.96 46.71 2.44
N ASP A 355 1.58 47.34 1.44
CA ASP A 355 1.85 48.78 1.43
C ASP A 355 0.73 49.60 0.77
N SER A 356 0.16 50.52 1.54
CA SER A 356 -0.85 51.48 1.10
C SER A 356 -0.39 52.38 -0.06
N VAL A 357 0.92 52.63 -0.19
CA VAL A 357 1.51 53.42 -1.30
C VAL A 357 1.47 52.63 -2.61
N ILE A 358 1.66 51.31 -2.53
CA ILE A 358 1.58 50.41 -3.69
C ILE A 358 0.13 50.29 -4.14
N LYS A 359 -0.82 50.08 -3.21
CA LYS A 359 -2.26 50.06 -3.51
C LYS A 359 -2.76 51.35 -4.17
N ASN A 360 -2.30 52.52 -3.72
CA ASN A 360 -2.64 53.81 -4.33
C ASN A 360 -1.95 54.06 -5.70
N LYS A 361 -0.78 53.47 -5.95
CA LYS A 361 -0.14 53.54 -7.28
C LYS A 361 -0.75 52.54 -8.28
N PHE A 362 -1.28 51.41 -7.82
CA PHE A 362 -2.09 50.48 -8.64
C PHE A 362 -3.41 51.12 -9.12
N SER A 363 -4.04 51.96 -8.30
CA SER A 363 -5.32 52.61 -8.64
C SER A 363 -5.21 53.80 -9.58
N THR A 364 -3.99 54.33 -9.82
CA THR A 364 -3.76 55.56 -10.60
C THR A 364 -3.37 55.33 -12.06
N GLY A 365 -3.36 54.08 -12.54
CA GLY A 365 -3.38 53.78 -13.98
C GLY A 365 -2.11 54.14 -14.77
N ASN A 366 -0.95 54.22 -14.11
CA ASN A 366 0.31 54.29 -14.85
C ASN A 366 0.64 52.94 -15.52
N ASP A 367 1.25 52.96 -16.69
CA ASP A 367 1.72 51.78 -17.44
C ASP A 367 2.79 51.00 -16.64
N TRP A 368 2.36 50.13 -15.75
CA TRP A 368 3.21 49.10 -15.15
C TRP A 368 3.10 47.85 -16.01
N ASP A 369 4.23 47.29 -16.40
CA ASP A 369 4.29 46.00 -17.09
C ASP A 369 3.55 44.96 -16.24
N THR A 370 2.49 44.36 -16.77
CA THR A 370 1.69 43.35 -16.04
C THR A 370 2.34 41.96 -16.08
N ASN A 371 3.52 41.83 -16.68
CA ASN A 371 4.32 40.59 -16.71
C ASN A 371 5.29 40.47 -15.51
N LEU A 372 4.96 41.07 -14.37
CA LEU A 372 5.83 41.07 -13.19
C LEU A 372 5.61 39.80 -12.36
N VAL A 373 6.65 38.99 -12.31
CA VAL A 373 6.62 37.63 -11.77
C VAL A 373 7.71 37.49 -10.73
N ASN A 374 7.38 36.91 -9.57
CA ASN A 374 8.38 36.48 -8.61
C ASN A 374 8.86 35.07 -8.98
N ILE A 375 10.17 34.93 -9.13
CA ILE A 375 10.82 33.67 -9.47
C ILE A 375 11.64 33.23 -8.28
N HIS A 376 11.23 32.13 -7.66
CA HIS A 376 11.91 31.53 -6.52
C HIS A 376 12.63 30.27 -6.99
N ASN A 377 13.95 30.24 -6.89
CA ASN A 377 14.72 29.07 -7.27
C ASN A 377 15.25 28.39 -6.02
N SER A 378 14.84 27.14 -5.77
CA SER A 378 15.39 26.34 -4.68
C SER A 378 16.40 25.33 -5.20
N TYR A 379 17.58 25.32 -4.60
CA TYR A 379 18.64 24.35 -4.81
C TYR A 379 18.81 23.53 -3.53
N ASN A 380 18.29 22.30 -3.52
CA ASN A 380 18.37 21.42 -2.37
C ASN A 380 19.58 20.49 -2.50
N PHE A 381 20.43 20.49 -1.47
CA PHE A 381 21.57 19.61 -1.29
C PHE A 381 21.25 18.66 -0.15
N LEU A 382 20.81 17.45 -0.47
CA LEU A 382 20.24 16.52 0.51
C LEU A 382 21.07 15.25 0.63
N LEU A 383 21.26 14.80 1.88
CA LEU A 383 21.64 13.45 2.18
C LEU A 383 20.37 12.61 2.29
N ARG A 384 20.20 11.64 1.39
CA ARG A 384 19.09 10.68 1.39
C ARG A 384 19.53 9.36 1.99
N PHE A 385 18.76 8.89 2.95
CA PHE A 385 18.85 7.55 3.51
C PHE A 385 17.73 6.67 2.96
N ASN A 386 18.11 5.59 2.29
CA ASN A 386 17.24 4.58 1.72
C ASN A 386 17.17 3.37 2.66
N TRP A 387 15.96 2.99 3.07
CA TRP A 387 15.78 1.88 4.02
C TRP A 387 16.16 0.53 3.41
N ASN A 388 15.72 0.32 2.16
CA ASN A 388 15.98 -0.88 1.38
C ASN A 388 16.29 -0.50 -0.09
N PRO A 389 17.53 -0.08 -0.40
CA PRO A 389 17.88 0.43 -1.73
C PRO A 389 17.76 -0.63 -2.85
N LYS A 390 17.70 -1.92 -2.48
CA LYS A 390 17.65 -3.07 -3.39
C LYS A 390 16.24 -3.58 -3.67
N SER A 391 15.23 -3.22 -2.88
CA SER A 391 13.85 -3.67 -3.12
C SER A 391 13.20 -2.97 -4.31
N PHE A 392 12.09 -3.54 -4.78
CA PHE A 392 11.21 -2.93 -5.77
C PHE A 392 10.62 -1.61 -5.27
N ILE A 393 10.09 -1.57 -4.05
CA ILE A 393 9.63 -0.34 -3.38
C ILE A 393 10.61 0.01 -2.27
N ASN A 394 11.05 1.26 -2.22
CA ASN A 394 11.97 1.76 -1.22
C ASN A 394 11.45 3.08 -0.62
N PHE A 395 11.48 3.15 0.71
CA PHE A 395 11.24 4.37 1.46
C PHE A 395 12.55 5.09 1.72
N HIS A 396 12.50 6.41 1.65
CA HIS A 396 13.65 7.23 1.95
C HIS A 396 13.29 8.42 2.83
N ALA A 397 14.27 8.82 3.64
CA ALA A 397 14.27 10.08 4.35
C ALA A 397 15.44 10.91 3.84
N SER A 398 15.22 12.19 3.63
CA SER A 398 16.25 13.13 3.20
C SER A 398 16.41 14.25 4.23
N PHE A 399 17.63 14.71 4.43
CA PHE A 399 17.92 15.89 5.24
C PHE A 399 19.07 16.66 4.59
N GLY A 400 19.01 17.98 4.65
CA GLY A 400 20.12 18.78 4.18
C GLY A 400 19.82 20.26 4.13
N TYR A 401 20.49 20.89 3.18
CA TYR A 401 20.60 22.33 3.07
C TYR A 401 19.94 22.80 1.78
N THR A 402 19.20 23.90 1.86
CA THR A 402 18.52 24.51 0.72
C THR A 402 19.03 25.92 0.52
N LEU A 403 19.48 26.23 -0.69
CA LEU A 403 19.76 27.60 -1.13
C LEU A 403 18.55 28.11 -1.92
N PHE A 404 18.04 29.27 -1.54
CA PHE A 404 16.96 29.95 -2.23
C PHE A 404 17.54 31.17 -2.95
N TYR A 405 17.47 31.19 -4.27
CA TYR A 405 17.76 32.36 -5.08
C TYR A 405 16.46 32.93 -5.62
N ASN A 406 15.97 33.99 -4.98
CA ASN A 406 14.70 34.60 -5.28
C ASN A 406 14.94 35.88 -6.08
N SER A 407 14.34 36.00 -7.25
CA SER A 407 14.33 37.22 -8.05
C SER A 407 12.95 37.83 -8.00
N TYR A 408 12.88 39.07 -7.52
CA TYR A 408 11.63 39.80 -7.36
C TYR A 408 11.49 40.82 -8.49
N GLY A 409 10.41 40.69 -9.26
CA GLY A 409 10.17 41.48 -10.46
C GLY A 409 10.06 42.97 -10.16
N VAL A 410 9.33 43.34 -9.12
CA VAL A 410 9.16 44.71 -8.60
C VAL A 410 8.63 44.59 -7.19
N ASP A 411 9.45 44.88 -6.18
CA ASP A 411 8.90 44.96 -4.82
C ASP A 411 9.58 45.97 -3.90
N ARG A 412 10.41 46.86 -4.45
CA ARG A 412 11.04 47.87 -3.59
C ARG A 412 11.16 49.25 -4.22
N ILE A 413 10.51 50.19 -3.53
CA ILE A 413 10.87 51.60 -3.55
C ILE A 413 12.10 51.74 -2.64
N LEU A 414 13.28 51.94 -3.21
CA LEU A 414 14.42 52.44 -2.43
C LEU A 414 14.22 53.93 -2.22
N ALA A 415 13.80 54.31 -1.01
CA ALA A 415 13.84 55.71 -0.59
C ALA A 415 15.31 56.11 -0.42
N THR A 416 15.92 56.63 -1.47
CA THR A 416 17.15 57.41 -1.29
C THR A 416 16.77 58.66 -0.50
N GLY A 417 17.58 59.05 0.49
CA GLY A 417 17.28 60.19 1.39
C GLY A 417 17.07 61.55 0.70
N ALA A 418 17.07 61.59 -0.64
CA ALA A 418 16.81 62.75 -1.48
C ALA A 418 15.41 62.75 -2.14
N GLY A 419 14.51 61.83 -1.79
CA GLY A 419 13.13 61.81 -2.31
C GLY A 419 12.99 61.23 -3.73
N ASP A 420 14.06 60.64 -4.26
CA ASP A 420 14.02 59.95 -5.55
C ASP A 420 13.77 58.46 -5.33
N THR A 421 12.71 57.95 -5.95
CA THR A 421 12.23 56.56 -5.80
C THR A 421 12.52 55.82 -7.08
N SER A 422 13.60 55.03 -7.08
CA SER A 422 13.91 54.14 -8.21
C SER A 422 13.35 52.75 -7.93
N ILE A 423 12.71 52.17 -8.95
CA ILE A 423 12.24 50.79 -8.97
C ILE A 423 13.37 49.96 -9.57
N GLN A 424 13.89 49.00 -8.82
CA GLN A 424 14.93 48.10 -9.30
C GLN A 424 14.54 46.66 -8.99
N ARG A 425 14.91 45.75 -9.92
CA ARG A 425 14.91 44.32 -9.63
C ARG A 425 15.83 44.07 -8.44
N TYR A 426 15.38 43.21 -7.55
CA TYR A 426 16.15 42.83 -6.38
C TYR A 426 16.20 41.30 -6.31
N ASP A 427 17.42 40.80 -6.12
CA ASP A 427 17.69 39.39 -5.96
C ASP A 427 18.07 39.12 -4.50
N GLU A 428 17.48 38.08 -3.92
CA GLU A 428 17.70 37.65 -2.56
C GLU A 428 18.28 36.24 -2.54
N LEU A 429 19.35 36.07 -1.78
CA LEU A 429 19.95 34.77 -1.52
C LEU A 429 19.70 34.40 -0.07
N GLU A 430 18.87 33.40 0.14
CA GLU A 430 18.57 32.85 1.46
C GLU A 430 19.05 31.40 1.58
N SER A 431 19.22 30.97 2.82
CA SER A 431 19.65 29.63 3.15
C SER A 431 18.68 28.98 4.12
N GLY A 432 18.40 27.69 3.95
CA GLY A 432 17.54 26.94 4.85
C GLY A 432 18.07 25.55 5.13
N ILE A 433 17.51 24.95 6.18
CA ILE A 433 17.72 23.54 6.51
C ILE A 433 16.39 22.83 6.48
N GLY A 434 16.40 21.60 6.01
CA GLY A 434 15.18 20.90 5.72
C GLY A 434 15.35 19.42 5.60
N GLY A 435 14.22 18.74 5.49
CA GLY A 435 14.17 17.31 5.27
C GLY A 435 12.91 16.90 4.56
N GLY A 436 12.94 15.71 3.98
CA GLY A 436 11.80 15.13 3.29
C GLY A 436 11.63 13.67 3.60
N LEU A 437 10.40 13.20 3.37
CA LEU A 437 10.06 11.79 3.36
C LEU A 437 9.53 11.45 1.98
N GLY A 438 9.93 10.30 1.46
CA GLY A 438 9.54 9.90 0.13
C GLY A 438 9.54 8.40 -0.09
N LEU A 439 8.99 8.04 -1.24
CA LEU A 439 8.88 6.69 -1.76
C LEU A 439 9.43 6.67 -3.17
N THR A 440 10.20 5.62 -3.48
CA THR A 440 10.76 5.36 -4.80
C THR A 440 10.46 3.93 -5.23
N MET A 441 10.02 3.75 -6.47
CA MET A 441 9.83 2.43 -7.09
C MET A 441 10.99 2.16 -8.05
N ASN A 442 11.64 1.01 -7.98
CA ASN A 442 12.78 0.67 -8.82
C ASN A 442 12.34 -0.25 -9.95
N LEU A 443 12.15 0.30 -11.15
CA LEU A 443 11.76 -0.43 -12.35
C LEU A 443 13.02 -0.75 -13.17
N GLU A 444 13.38 -2.01 -13.27
CA GLU A 444 14.51 -2.44 -14.09
C GLU A 444 14.12 -2.46 -15.57
N THR A 445 14.95 -1.85 -16.41
CA THR A 445 14.79 -1.83 -17.87
C THR A 445 16.09 -2.30 -18.53
N PRO A 446 16.07 -2.68 -19.82
CA PRO A 446 17.29 -3.03 -20.55
C PRO A 446 18.38 -1.94 -20.51
N PHE A 447 17.99 -0.68 -20.38
CA PHE A 447 18.87 0.49 -20.49
C PHE A 447 19.32 1.08 -19.14
N GLY A 448 18.75 0.62 -18.02
CA GLY A 448 18.96 1.21 -16.71
C GLY A 448 17.78 1.02 -15.77
N ILE A 449 17.83 1.68 -14.62
CA ILE A 449 16.73 1.68 -13.66
C ILE A 449 15.93 2.96 -13.85
N VAL A 450 14.64 2.82 -14.11
CA VAL A 450 13.69 3.93 -14.07
C VAL A 450 13.06 3.95 -12.69
N ALA A 451 13.18 5.08 -12.00
CA ALA A 451 12.77 5.20 -10.61
C ALA A 451 11.74 6.32 -10.42
N PRO A 452 10.43 6.04 -10.57
CA PRO A 452 9.39 6.95 -10.14
C PRO A 452 9.53 7.25 -8.63
N THR A 453 9.54 8.53 -8.28
CA THR A 453 9.77 9.02 -6.93
C THR A 453 8.73 10.07 -6.55
N VAL A 454 8.17 9.93 -5.34
CA VAL A 454 7.32 10.94 -4.70
C VAL A 454 8.00 11.38 -3.41
N GLU A 455 8.06 12.68 -3.15
CA GLU A 455 8.68 13.23 -1.94
C GLU A 455 7.91 14.46 -1.44
N LEU A 456 7.67 14.49 -0.13
CA LEU A 456 7.26 15.70 0.58
C LEU A 456 8.48 16.27 1.29
N HIS A 457 8.88 17.49 0.92
CA HIS A 457 10.07 18.15 1.44
C HIS A 457 9.67 19.44 2.18
N TYR A 458 10.27 19.66 3.34
CA TYR A 458 10.10 20.86 4.15
C TYR A 458 11.46 21.51 4.40
N SER A 459 11.55 22.82 4.19
CA SER A 459 12.73 23.63 4.46
C SER A 459 12.37 24.85 5.30
N GLN A 460 13.05 25.01 6.43
CA GLN A 460 13.00 26.20 7.26
C GLN A 460 14.16 27.13 6.86
N ILE A 461 13.87 28.38 6.50
CA ILE A 461 14.93 29.37 6.23
C ILE A 461 15.60 29.77 7.54
N LEU A 462 16.92 29.91 7.47
CA LEU A 462 17.82 30.27 8.55
C LEU A 462 18.11 31.77 8.53
N GLY A 463 18.07 32.37 9.71
CA GLY A 463 18.40 33.77 9.92
C GLY A 463 17.22 34.71 9.70
N ASP A 464 17.42 35.96 10.11
CA ASP A 464 16.48 37.03 9.81
C ASP A 464 16.70 37.47 8.36
N ARG A 465 15.59 37.58 7.62
CA ARG A 465 15.59 38.09 6.26
C ARG A 465 16.24 39.48 6.25
N LYS A 466 17.35 39.65 5.52
CA LYS A 466 18.25 40.81 5.68
C LYS A 466 17.62 42.19 5.42
N LEU A 467 16.44 42.25 4.80
CA LEU A 467 15.93 43.49 4.21
C LEU A 467 14.45 43.81 4.51
N THR A 468 13.83 43.19 5.52
CA THR A 468 12.57 43.68 6.07
C THR A 468 12.80 44.83 7.06
N LEU A 469 11.95 45.87 6.94
CA LEU A 469 11.74 46.90 7.98
C LEU A 469 11.17 46.30 9.30
N PHE A 470 10.92 45.00 9.33
CA PHE A 470 10.34 44.23 10.41
C PHE A 470 11.27 43.05 10.75
N HIS A 471 11.79 43.02 11.97
CA HIS A 471 12.54 41.90 12.52
C HIS A 471 11.57 40.79 12.98
N GLY A 472 11.87 39.52 12.69
CA GLY A 472 11.24 38.36 13.34
C GLY A 472 10.33 37.46 12.49
N ASP A 473 10.33 37.59 11.17
CA ASP A 473 9.38 36.89 10.29
C ASP A 473 9.79 35.42 10.05
N THR A 474 8.82 34.50 10.16
CA THR A 474 9.07 33.05 9.98
C THR A 474 8.85 32.68 8.52
N TYR A 475 9.91 32.27 7.82
CA TYR A 475 9.84 31.85 6.43
C TYR A 475 10.12 30.35 6.30
N ALA A 476 9.10 29.59 5.89
CA ALA A 476 9.22 28.15 5.63
C ALA A 476 8.70 27.81 4.24
N VAL A 477 9.25 26.75 3.65
CA VAL A 477 8.90 26.29 2.31
C VAL A 477 8.58 24.81 2.36
N THR A 478 7.41 24.44 1.87
CA THR A 478 7.00 23.04 1.68
C THR A 478 6.91 22.74 0.18
N GLN A 479 7.43 21.61 -0.24
CA GLN A 479 7.48 21.18 -1.63
C GLN A 479 6.98 19.74 -1.76
N SER A 480 5.90 19.57 -2.53
CA SER A 480 5.37 18.25 -2.88
C SER A 480 5.86 17.89 -4.28
N ARG A 481 6.70 16.86 -4.38
CA ARG A 481 7.43 16.49 -5.61
C ARG A 481 6.98 15.14 -6.15
N ILE A 482 6.83 15.07 -7.46
CA ILE A 482 6.65 13.82 -8.21
C ILE A 482 7.66 13.85 -9.36
N GLY A 483 8.55 12.86 -9.42
CA GLY A 483 9.62 12.80 -10.41
C GLY A 483 9.90 11.40 -10.90
N ILE A 484 10.71 11.30 -11.96
CA ILE A 484 11.19 10.03 -12.51
C ILE A 484 12.69 10.14 -12.64
N ILE A 485 13.44 9.37 -11.83
CA ILE A 485 14.90 9.37 -11.84
C ILE A 485 15.38 8.19 -12.69
N PHE A 486 16.15 8.46 -13.73
CA PHE A 486 16.78 7.42 -14.54
C PHE A 486 18.22 7.19 -14.12
N TYR A 487 18.55 5.95 -13.79
CA TYR A 487 19.91 5.49 -13.51
C TYR A 487 20.42 4.67 -14.70
N PRO A 488 21.27 5.23 -15.56
CA PRO A 488 21.87 4.48 -16.66
C PRO A 488 22.77 3.36 -16.14
N LYS A 489 22.90 2.28 -16.93
CA LYS A 489 23.86 1.20 -16.66
C LYS A 489 25.30 1.63 -16.96
N ILE A 490 25.88 2.41 -16.05
CA ILE A 490 27.25 2.92 -16.18
C ILE A 490 28.28 1.77 -16.12
N SER A 491 27.98 0.68 -15.40
CA SER A 491 28.79 -0.55 -15.36
C SER A 491 29.07 -1.11 -16.76
N GLU A 492 28.01 -1.32 -17.56
CA GLU A 492 28.10 -1.82 -18.93
C GLU A 492 28.83 -0.81 -19.85
N PHE A 493 28.54 0.49 -19.70
CA PHE A 493 29.17 1.55 -20.49
C PHE A 493 30.68 1.68 -20.23
N LEU A 494 31.12 1.51 -18.98
CA LEU A 494 32.54 1.60 -18.60
C LEU A 494 33.30 0.27 -18.77
N GLY A 495 32.65 -0.78 -19.30
CA GLY A 495 33.26 -2.10 -19.46
C GLY A 495 33.67 -2.74 -18.13
N LEU A 496 33.06 -2.29 -17.03
CA LEU A 496 33.32 -2.82 -15.69
C LEU A 496 32.59 -4.15 -15.57
N GLN A 497 33.31 -5.26 -15.72
CA GLN A 497 32.78 -6.58 -15.43
C GLN A 497 32.49 -6.67 -13.93
N VAL A 498 31.21 -6.76 -13.60
CA VAL A 498 30.77 -7.13 -12.26
C VAL A 498 30.87 -8.65 -12.17
N PRO A 499 31.61 -9.21 -11.19
CA PRO A 499 31.75 -10.67 -11.03
C PRO A 499 30.43 -11.36 -10.71
#